data_AF-A0A537Y1Z2-F1
#
_entry.id   AF-A0A537Y1Z2-F1
#
_cell.length_a   1.000
_cell.length_b   1.000
_cell.length_c   1.000
_cell.angle_alpha   90.00
_cell.angle_beta   90.00
_cell.angle_gamma   90.00
#
_symmetry.space_group_name_H-M   'P 1'
#
loop_
_entity.id
_entity.type
_entity.pdbx_description
1 polymer ?
#
loop_
_entity_poly.entity_id
_entity_poly.type
_entity_poly.pdbx_seq_one_letter_code
_entity_poly.pdbx_strand_id
1 'polypeptide(L)'
;MTERRNHPERVRTRAGKRFVQDERRREKEIENNRTAAMRIRNMIAALERAVSSLNASIDAILEGSQVRDPTSFAYPVAARAMCTRRDNIQGTIAVLSRQLAKINDPETDF
;
A
#
# COMPACT_ATOMS: atom_id res chain seq x y z
N MET A 1 -16.07 -3.67 61.06
CA MET A 1 -16.93 -3.13 59.98
C MET A 1 -16.06 -2.23 59.10
N THR A 2 -15.65 -2.71 57.92
CA THR A 2 -14.79 -1.97 56.99
C THR A 2 -15.66 -1.25 55.96
N GLU A 3 -15.92 0.02 56.21
CA GLU A 3 -16.66 0.87 55.29
C GLU A 3 -15.79 1.14 54.05
N ARG A 4 -16.09 0.43 52.95
CA ARG A 4 -15.50 0.69 51.63
C ARG A 4 -15.96 2.09 51.18
N ARG A 5 -15.20 3.12 51.55
CA ARG A 5 -15.31 4.45 50.95
C ARG A 5 -14.95 4.35 49.46
N ASN A 6 -15.94 4.03 48.64
CA ASN A 6 -15.88 4.21 47.20
C ASN A 6 -15.81 5.72 46.94
N HIS A 7 -14.59 6.20 46.70
CA HIS A 7 -14.30 7.62 46.55
C HIS A 7 -14.62 8.05 45.10
N PRO A 8 -15.68 8.85 44.87
CA PRO A 8 -16.12 9.22 43.51
C PRO A 8 -15.06 10.00 42.73
N GLU A 9 -14.17 10.71 43.42
CA GLU A 9 -13.05 11.41 42.78
C GLU A 9 -12.05 10.44 42.12
N ARG A 10 -11.73 9.31 42.76
CA ARG A 10 -10.80 8.31 42.20
C ARG A 10 -11.34 7.70 40.91
N VAL A 11 -12.66 7.55 40.79
CA VAL A 11 -13.32 7.06 39.58
C VAL A 11 -13.25 8.13 38.48
N ARG A 12 -13.49 9.41 38.81
CA ARG A 12 -13.36 10.54 37.85
C ARG A 12 -11.93 10.70 37.34
N THR A 13 -10.90 10.63 38.19
CA THR A 13 -9.50 10.76 37.75
C THR A 13 -9.07 9.58 36.87
N ARG A 14 -9.56 8.36 37.15
CA ARG A 14 -9.29 7.18 36.32
C ARG A 14 -9.99 7.26 34.96
N ALA A 15 -11.22 7.77 34.91
CA ALA A 15 -11.94 8.00 33.67
C ALA A 15 -11.24 9.05 32.78
N GLY A 16 -10.81 10.18 33.37
CA GLY A 16 -10.04 11.19 32.64
C GLY A 16 -8.69 10.70 32.12
N LYS A 17 -7.96 9.89 32.91
CA LYS A 17 -6.70 9.26 32.44
C LYS A 17 -6.92 8.29 31.28
N ARG A 18 -8.00 7.50 31.30
CA ARG A 18 -8.36 6.58 30.21
C ARG A 18 -8.72 7.34 28.94
N PHE A 19 -9.52 8.40 29.05
CA PHE A 19 -9.87 9.26 27.91
C PHE A 19 -8.63 9.84 27.21
N VAL A 20 -7.69 10.41 27.98
CA VAL A 20 -6.43 10.95 27.44
C VAL A 20 -5.57 9.85 26.80
N GLN A 21 -5.56 8.64 27.37
CA GLN A 21 -4.84 7.51 26.81
C GLN A 21 -5.45 7.03 25.49
N ASP A 22 -6.78 6.99 25.41
CA ASP A 22 -7.51 6.59 24.21
C ASP A 22 -7.34 7.63 23.08
N GLU A 23 -7.37 8.94 23.39
CA GLU A 23 -7.05 10.00 22.42
C GLU A 23 -5.63 9.86 21.87
N ARG A 24 -4.61 9.71 22.75
CA ARG A 24 -3.23 9.51 22.30
C ARG A 24 -3.05 8.26 21.44
N ARG A 25 -3.79 7.20 21.75
CA ARG A 25 -3.78 5.97 20.94
C ARG A 25 -4.34 6.24 19.54
N ARG A 26 -5.46 6.97 19.45
CA ARG A 26 -6.08 7.35 18.17
C ARG A 26 -5.16 8.24 17.35
N GLU A 27 -4.56 9.26 17.95
CA GLU A 27 -3.59 10.14 17.27
C GLU A 27 -2.41 9.35 16.70
N LYS A 28 -1.86 8.43 17.50
CA LYS A 28 -0.77 7.55 17.05
C LYS A 28 -1.18 6.65 15.90
N GLU A 29 -2.40 6.13 15.92
CA GLU A 29 -2.95 5.29 14.86
C GLU A 29 -3.15 6.07 13.56
N ILE A 30 -3.67 7.31 13.65
CA ILE A 30 -3.80 8.22 12.51
C ILE A 30 -2.43 8.52 11.89
N GLU A 31 -1.43 8.83 12.71
CA GLU A 31 -0.08 9.14 12.22
C GLU A 31 0.60 7.90 11.60
N ASN A 32 0.42 6.72 12.21
CA ASN A 32 0.90 5.47 11.63
C ASN A 32 0.26 5.18 10.27
N ASN A 33 -1.06 5.37 10.14
CA ASN A 33 -1.79 5.19 8.89
C ASN A 33 -1.31 6.19 7.83
N ARG A 34 -1.11 7.45 8.20
CA ARG A 34 -0.56 8.48 7.30
C ARG A 34 0.82 8.11 6.78
N THR A 35 1.70 7.64 7.67
CA THR A 35 3.06 7.20 7.31
C THR A 35 3.01 5.96 6.40
N ALA A 36 2.16 4.99 6.71
CA ALA A 36 1.98 3.79 5.89
C ALA A 36 1.46 4.13 4.49
N ALA A 37 0.44 5.00 4.39
CA ALA A 37 -0.10 5.48 3.12
C ALA A 37 0.97 6.17 2.27
N MET A 38 1.82 7.01 2.89
CA MET A 38 2.91 7.67 2.19
C MET A 38 3.94 6.67 1.64
N ARG A 39 4.31 5.65 2.43
CA ARG A 39 5.22 4.59 1.98
C ARG A 39 4.65 3.80 0.80
N ILE A 40 3.38 3.43 0.86
CA ILE A 40 2.71 2.70 -0.23
C ILE A 40 2.66 3.54 -1.51
N ARG A 41 2.30 4.83 -1.41
CA ARG A 41 2.33 5.75 -2.57
C ARG A 41 3.71 5.84 -3.21
N ASN A 42 4.76 5.93 -2.40
CA ASN A 42 6.14 5.95 -2.90
C ASN A 42 6.52 4.63 -3.60
N MET A 43 6.08 3.49 -3.06
CA MET A 43 6.30 2.19 -3.69
C MET A 43 5.57 2.07 -5.03
N ILE A 44 4.30 2.50 -5.10
CA ILE A 44 3.53 2.54 -6.35
C ILE A 44 4.26 3.40 -7.39
N ALA A 45 4.64 4.63 -7.04
CA ALA A 45 5.34 5.53 -7.95
C ALA A 45 6.71 4.98 -8.43
N ALA A 46 7.40 4.20 -7.59
CA ALA A 46 8.63 3.50 -8.01
C ALA A 46 8.34 2.37 -9.00
N LEU A 47 7.30 1.57 -8.75
CA LEU A 47 6.88 0.47 -9.62
C LEU A 47 6.34 0.97 -10.96
N GLU A 48 5.60 2.08 -10.99
CA GLU A 48 5.13 2.73 -12.22
C GLU A 48 6.31 3.18 -13.10
N ARG A 49 7.34 3.79 -12.49
CA ARG A 49 8.58 4.13 -13.22
C ARG A 49 9.28 2.89 -13.78
N ALA A 50 9.27 1.78 -13.04
CA ALA A 50 9.82 0.51 -13.53
C ALA A 50 9.01 -0.05 -14.71
N VAL A 51 7.68 0.04 -14.68
CA VAL A 51 6.80 -0.33 -15.81
C VAL A 51 7.11 0.51 -17.04
N SER A 52 7.24 1.83 -16.90
CA SER A 52 7.60 2.71 -18.02
C SER A 52 8.97 2.35 -18.62
N SER A 53 9.97 2.07 -17.77
CA SER A 53 11.29 1.64 -18.23
C SER A 53 11.25 0.28 -18.95
N LEU A 54 10.43 -0.66 -18.49
CA LEU A 54 10.25 -1.96 -19.13
C LEU A 54 9.56 -1.80 -20.49
N ASN A 55 8.53 -0.96 -20.60
CA ASN A 55 7.86 -0.69 -21.87
C ASN A 55 8.84 -0.11 -22.90
N ALA A 56 9.64 0.90 -22.53
CA ALA A 56 10.67 1.45 -23.43
C ALA A 56 11.70 0.40 -23.86
N SER A 57 12.08 -0.52 -22.95
CA SER A 57 13.03 -1.60 -23.26
C SER A 57 12.41 -2.65 -24.19
N ILE A 58 11.13 -2.99 -23.98
CA ILE A 58 10.37 -3.88 -24.86
C ILE A 58 10.31 -3.25 -26.26
N ASP A 59 9.90 -1.99 -26.37
CA ASP A 59 9.78 -1.30 -27.65
C ASP A 59 11.10 -1.30 -28.43
N ALA A 60 12.21 -0.98 -27.77
CA ALA A 60 13.55 -1.02 -28.39
C ALA A 60 13.93 -2.42 -28.90
N ILE A 61 13.60 -3.49 -28.15
CA ILE A 61 13.86 -4.87 -28.57
C ILE A 61 12.98 -5.23 -29.78
N LEU A 62 11.70 -4.85 -29.76
CA LEU A 62 10.77 -5.15 -30.84
C LEU A 62 11.14 -4.40 -32.13
N GLU A 63 11.56 -3.15 -32.02
CA GLU A 63 12.08 -2.36 -33.14
C GLU A 63 13.33 -2.99 -33.74
N GLY A 64 14.30 -3.39 -32.91
CA GLY A 64 15.53 -4.04 -33.38
C GLY A 64 15.31 -5.42 -34.00
N SER A 65 14.30 -6.17 -33.52
CA SER A 65 13.97 -7.50 -34.05
C SER A 65 13.04 -7.48 -35.27
N GLN A 66 12.31 -6.38 -35.49
CA GLN A 66 11.25 -6.26 -36.50
C GLN A 66 10.10 -7.27 -36.34
N VAL A 67 10.03 -8.02 -35.23
CA VAL A 67 8.96 -8.97 -34.93
C VAL A 67 8.10 -8.43 -33.79
N ARG A 68 6.90 -7.96 -34.12
CA ARG A 68 5.97 -7.39 -33.12
C ARG A 68 4.91 -8.36 -32.62
N ASP A 69 4.62 -9.41 -33.37
CA ASP A 69 3.62 -10.43 -33.01
C ASP A 69 4.14 -11.33 -31.88
N PRO A 70 3.54 -11.29 -30.66
CA PRO A 70 3.96 -12.11 -29.53
C PRO A 70 3.76 -13.62 -29.75
N THR A 71 2.86 -14.01 -30.66
CA THR A 71 2.56 -15.41 -31.00
C THR A 71 3.58 -16.01 -31.97
N SER A 72 4.34 -15.15 -32.66
CA SER A 72 5.41 -15.58 -33.55
C SER A 72 6.48 -16.36 -32.81
N PHE A 73 6.92 -17.48 -33.38
CA PHE A 73 8.08 -18.22 -32.86
C PHE A 73 9.34 -17.35 -32.77
N ALA A 74 9.50 -16.40 -33.70
CA ALA A 74 10.63 -15.48 -33.77
C ALA A 74 10.52 -14.31 -32.78
N TYR A 75 9.43 -14.20 -32.00
CA TYR A 75 9.29 -13.12 -31.03
C TYR A 75 10.39 -13.20 -29.96
N PRO A 76 11.11 -12.09 -29.68
CA PRO A 76 12.27 -12.12 -28.80
C PRO A 76 11.95 -12.65 -27.40
N VAL A 77 12.74 -13.64 -26.95
CA VAL A 77 12.62 -14.21 -25.59
C VAL A 77 12.75 -13.12 -24.52
N ALA A 78 13.65 -12.16 -24.72
CA ALA A 78 13.84 -11.03 -23.83
C ALA A 78 12.55 -10.18 -23.71
N ALA A 79 11.88 -9.89 -24.82
CA ALA A 79 10.61 -9.17 -24.81
C ALA A 79 9.51 -9.95 -24.07
N ARG A 80 9.42 -11.29 -24.24
CA ARG A 80 8.48 -12.12 -23.46
C ARG A 80 8.73 -12.01 -21.97
N ALA A 81 9.99 -12.18 -21.55
CA ALA A 81 10.35 -12.11 -20.14
C ALA A 81 10.05 -10.74 -19.52
N MET A 82 10.31 -9.65 -20.27
CA MET A 82 10.00 -8.29 -19.83
C MET A 82 8.49 -8.03 -19.75
N CYS A 83 7.69 -8.53 -20.70
CA CYS A 83 6.22 -8.49 -20.62
C CYS A 83 5.71 -9.20 -19.36
N THR A 84 6.15 -10.43 -19.11
CA THR A 84 5.79 -11.17 -17.87
C THR A 84 6.18 -10.39 -16.61
N ARG A 85 7.36 -9.76 -16.61
CA ARG A 85 7.80 -8.95 -15.47
C ARG A 85 6.95 -7.70 -15.27
N ARG A 86 6.59 -7.00 -16.34
CA ARG A 86 5.69 -5.85 -16.33
C ARG A 86 4.34 -6.23 -15.74
N ASP A 87 3.76 -7.33 -16.20
CA ASP A 87 2.43 -7.79 -15.77
C ASP A 87 2.44 -8.15 -14.27
N ASN A 88 3.51 -8.78 -13.79
CA ASN A 88 3.72 -9.04 -12.35
C ASN A 88 3.81 -7.75 -11.52
N ILE A 89 4.50 -6.73 -12.04
CA ILE A 89 4.62 -5.42 -11.37
C ILE A 89 3.25 -4.72 -11.34
N GLN A 90 2.50 -4.74 -12.44
CA GLN A 90 1.15 -4.20 -12.50
C GLN A 90 0.20 -4.89 -11.50
N GLY A 91 0.31 -6.22 -11.37
CA GLY A 91 -0.41 -6.96 -10.34
C GLY A 91 -0.04 -6.51 -8.91
N THR A 92 1.25 -6.25 -8.66
CA THR A 92 1.73 -5.72 -7.37
C THR A 92 1.20 -4.31 -7.10
N ILE A 93 1.20 -3.43 -8.11
CA ILE A 93 0.62 -2.09 -8.03
C ILE A 93 -0.87 -2.19 -7.66
N ALA A 94 -1.64 -3.08 -8.30
CA ALA A 94 -3.05 -3.24 -8.00
C ALA A 94 -3.30 -3.68 -6.54
N VAL A 95 -2.47 -4.58 -6.00
CA VAL A 95 -2.53 -4.98 -4.58
C VAL A 95 -2.25 -3.80 -3.66
N LEU A 96 -1.17 -3.05 -3.93
CA LEU A 96 -0.77 -1.88 -3.13
C LEU A 96 -1.83 -0.77 -3.18
N SER A 97 -2.44 -0.53 -4.35
CA SER A 97 -3.52 0.46 -4.50
C SER A 97 -4.75 0.08 -3.68
N ARG A 98 -5.11 -1.22 -3.62
CA ARG A 98 -6.19 -1.70 -2.74
C ARG A 98 -5.84 -1.52 -1.26
N GLN A 99 -4.59 -1.78 -0.86
CA GLN A 99 -4.15 -1.55 0.52
C GLN A 99 -4.19 -0.05 0.87
N LEU A 100 -3.77 0.82 -0.06
CA LEU A 100 -3.83 2.26 0.12
C LEU A 100 -5.27 2.76 0.26
N ALA A 101 -6.20 2.21 -0.52
CA ALA A 101 -7.63 2.54 -0.41
C ALA A 101 -8.15 2.21 1.00
N LYS A 102 -7.85 1.02 1.53
CA LYS A 102 -8.24 0.61 2.90
C LYS A 102 -7.68 1.50 4.00
N ILE A 103 -6.48 2.08 3.80
CA ILE A 103 -5.89 3.00 4.78
C ILE A 103 -6.56 4.39 4.73
N ASN A 104 -6.95 4.84 3.54
CA ASN A 104 -7.60 6.14 3.37
C ASN A 104 -9.09 6.09 3.75
N ASP A 105 -9.72 4.92 3.59
CA ASP A 105 -11.12 4.69 3.89
C ASP A 105 -11.26 3.39 4.71
N PRO A 106 -11.11 3.46 6.04
CA PRO A 106 -11.18 2.29 6.90
C PRO A 106 -12.60 1.70 7.03
N GLU A 107 -13.63 2.34 6.45
CA GLU A 107 -15.03 1.88 6.50
C GLU A 107 -15.47 1.10 5.25
N THR A 108 -14.64 0.99 4.19
CA THR A 108 -14.95 0.18 3.01
C THR A 108 -14.61 -1.30 3.21
N ASP A 109 -15.34 -1.96 4.11
CA ASP A 109 -15.53 -3.43 4.14
C ASP A 109 -17.01 -3.71 3.79
N PHE A 110 -17.35 -3.73 2.50
CA PHE A 110 -18.61 -4.26 1.96
C PHE A 110 -18.34 -5.06 0.68
#